data_AF-A0A950QJU1-F1
#
_entry.id   AF-A0A950QJU1-F1
#
_cell.length_a   1.000
_cell.length_b   1.000
_cell.length_c   1.000
_cell.angle_alpha   90.00
_cell.angle_beta   90.00
_cell.angle_gamma   90.00
#
_symmetry.space_group_name_H-M   'P 1'
#
loop_
_entity.id
_entity.type
_entity.pdbx_description
1 polymer ?
#
loop_
_entity_poly.entity_id
_entity_poly.type
_entity_poly.pdbx_seq_one_letter_code
_entity_poly.pdbx_strand_id
1 'polypeptide(L)'
;MLVQVLNFGSNWWMRLGNDPKDPYRCTRNAAYYNSTGVRCGSKIRRHWIIPGLIRLNGVIGFNPANPTRALSKTFICDITHCFGGNRLLFRARAAQGSVPDSYLVILRSDEHGRIDVSSSVCKSVFSRIIAATQLREQQETMLLMNPGDWCQTTGGFWQLHAASGNGERAKLMRIDESSSTTIGM
;
A
#
# COMPACT_ATOMS: atom_id res chain seq x y z
N MET A 1 3.01 2.51 -14.72
CA MET A 1 2.48 3.60 -13.87
C MET A 1 3.51 3.98 -12.83
N LEU A 2 3.54 5.25 -12.42
CA LEU A 2 4.38 5.79 -11.36
C LEU A 2 3.65 5.69 -10.02
N VAL A 3 4.21 4.94 -9.08
CA VAL A 3 3.63 4.74 -7.74
C VAL A 3 4.54 5.32 -6.68
N GLN A 4 4.04 6.27 -5.89
CA GLN A 4 4.74 6.72 -4.68
C GLN A 4 4.34 5.85 -3.48
N VAL A 5 5.32 5.40 -2.71
CA VAL A 5 5.05 4.56 -1.53
C VAL A 5 4.80 5.45 -0.31
N LEU A 6 3.61 5.39 0.28
CA LEU A 6 3.34 6.01 1.59
C LEU A 6 3.58 5.05 2.74
N ASN A 7 3.22 3.77 2.56
CA ASN A 7 3.51 2.73 3.53
C ASN A 7 3.55 1.34 2.87
N PHE A 8 4.04 0.35 3.62
CA PHE A 8 4.03 -1.06 3.23
C PHE A 8 3.18 -1.88 4.19
N GLY A 9 2.66 -3.01 3.70
CA GLY A 9 1.93 -3.94 4.56
C GLY A 9 2.84 -4.55 5.62
N SER A 10 2.24 -5.18 6.62
CA SER A 10 2.99 -5.73 7.75
C SER A 10 3.76 -7.02 7.43
N ASN A 11 3.38 -7.72 6.36
CA ASN A 11 3.92 -9.05 6.07
C ASN A 11 4.96 -9.02 4.93
N TRP A 12 6.22 -9.26 5.27
CA TRP A 12 7.34 -9.37 4.34
C TRP A 12 7.85 -10.81 4.25
N TRP A 13 8.29 -11.22 3.06
CA TRP A 13 9.07 -12.43 2.88
C TRP A 13 9.95 -12.33 1.64
N MET A 14 10.94 -13.21 1.56
CA MET A 14 11.90 -13.26 0.46
C MET A 14 11.86 -14.65 -0.18
N ARG A 15 12.06 -14.70 -1.49
CA ARG A 15 12.52 -15.91 -2.18
C ARG A 15 13.95 -15.69 -2.65
N LEU A 16 14.80 -16.64 -2.31
CA LEU A 16 16.18 -16.69 -2.77
C LEU A 16 16.23 -16.78 -4.30
N GLY A 17 17.29 -16.23 -4.89
CA GLY A 17 17.62 -16.48 -6.29
C GLY A 17 17.73 -17.99 -6.60
N ASN A 18 17.61 -18.35 -7.87
CA ASN A 18 17.55 -19.77 -8.24
C ASN A 18 18.93 -20.46 -8.16
N ASP A 19 20.02 -19.75 -8.44
CA ASP A 19 21.37 -20.29 -8.44
C ASP A 19 21.93 -20.41 -7.01
N PRO A 20 22.25 -21.62 -6.52
CA PRO A 20 22.86 -21.82 -5.21
C PRO A 20 24.27 -21.25 -5.07
N LYS A 21 25.01 -21.10 -6.17
CA LYS A 21 26.40 -20.61 -6.17
C LYS A 21 26.49 -19.08 -6.28
N ASP A 22 25.37 -18.41 -6.52
CA ASP A 22 25.32 -16.96 -6.64
C ASP A 22 25.52 -16.28 -5.26
N PRO A 23 26.61 -15.51 -5.05
CA PRO A 23 26.84 -14.81 -3.80
C PRO A 23 25.76 -13.73 -3.52
N TYR A 24 25.01 -13.32 -4.54
CA TYR A 24 23.94 -12.33 -4.45
C TYR A 24 22.53 -12.91 -4.38
N ARG A 25 22.42 -14.24 -4.21
CA ARG A 25 21.15 -14.98 -4.14
C ARG A 25 20.20 -14.47 -3.06
N CYS A 26 20.74 -13.92 -1.97
CA CYS A 26 20.00 -13.37 -0.83
C CYS A 26 19.82 -11.85 -0.88
N THR A 27 20.32 -11.18 -1.93
CA THR A 27 20.36 -9.71 -2.03
C THR A 27 19.74 -9.23 -3.35
N ARG A 28 20.54 -8.72 -4.31
CA ARG A 28 20.04 -8.14 -5.56
C ARG A 28 19.34 -9.15 -6.47
N ASN A 29 19.68 -10.44 -6.36
CA ASN A 29 19.06 -11.50 -7.16
C ASN A 29 17.92 -12.22 -6.43
N ALA A 30 17.60 -11.77 -5.20
CA ALA A 30 16.42 -12.23 -4.47
C ALA A 30 15.15 -11.51 -4.95
N ALA A 31 14.00 -12.17 -4.75
CA ALA A 31 12.69 -11.57 -4.92
C ALA A 31 12.08 -11.28 -3.55
N TYR A 32 11.80 -10.01 -3.27
CA TYR A 32 11.12 -9.57 -2.06
C TYR A 32 9.64 -9.38 -2.31
N TYR A 33 8.83 -9.79 -1.35
CA TYR A 33 7.39 -9.73 -1.41
C TYR A 33 6.87 -9.03 -0.16
N ASN A 34 5.86 -8.20 -0.36
CA ASN A 34 5.12 -7.58 0.73
C ASN A 34 3.61 -7.68 0.48
N SER A 35 2.86 -7.94 1.53
CA SER A 35 1.41 -8.06 1.51
C SER A 35 0.86 -7.62 2.86
N THR A 36 -0.46 -7.59 2.96
CA THR A 36 -1.14 -7.33 4.21
C THR A 36 -1.02 -8.52 5.16
N GLY A 37 -0.99 -8.23 6.46
CA GLY A 37 -0.94 -9.23 7.52
C GLY A 37 -1.47 -8.66 8.82
N VAL A 38 -2.10 -9.52 9.62
CA VAL A 38 -2.60 -9.15 10.95
C VAL A 38 -1.77 -9.85 12.00
N ARG A 39 -1.41 -9.13 13.07
CA ARG A 39 -0.52 -9.63 14.11
C ARG A 39 -1.33 -10.39 15.16
N CYS A 40 -1.04 -11.68 15.30
CA CYS A 40 -1.65 -12.55 16.28
C CYS A 40 -0.56 -13.05 17.24
N GLY A 41 -0.38 -12.33 18.36
CA GLY A 41 0.72 -12.57 19.29
C GLY A 41 2.09 -12.30 18.63
N SER A 42 2.95 -13.33 18.62
CA SER A 42 4.29 -13.24 17.99
C SER A 42 4.31 -13.53 16.49
N LYS A 43 3.17 -13.92 15.89
CA LYS A 43 3.10 -14.34 14.48
C LYS A 43 2.25 -13.40 13.65
N ILE A 44 2.65 -13.18 12.40
CA ILE A 44 1.82 -12.51 11.39
C ILE A 44 1.01 -13.58 10.65
N ARG A 45 -0.30 -13.37 10.56
CA ARG A 45 -1.23 -14.27 9.87
C ARG A 45 -1.76 -13.61 8.59
N ARG A 46 -1.97 -14.42 7.56
CA ARG A 46 -2.41 -14.02 6.21
C ARG A 46 -3.81 -14.56 5.91
N HIS A 47 -4.78 -14.28 6.78
CA HIS A 47 -6.19 -14.56 6.50
C HIS A 47 -6.70 -13.56 5.46
N TRP A 48 -6.31 -13.76 4.21
CA TRP A 48 -6.68 -12.88 3.10
C TRP A 48 -8.18 -12.96 2.85
N ILE A 49 -8.82 -11.79 2.85
CA ILE A 49 -10.12 -11.61 2.22
C ILE A 49 -9.91 -11.30 0.74
N ILE A 50 -8.91 -10.45 0.43
CA ILE A 50 -8.48 -10.18 -0.94
C ILE A 50 -7.00 -10.56 -1.03
N PRO A 51 -6.65 -11.62 -1.78
CA PRO A 51 -5.26 -12.01 -1.95
C PRO A 51 -4.55 -11.03 -2.88
N GLY A 52 -3.31 -10.71 -2.54
CA GLY A 52 -2.42 -9.96 -3.41
C GLY A 52 -1.14 -9.57 -2.73
N LEU A 53 -0.21 -9.00 -3.49
CA LEU A 53 1.09 -8.57 -2.98
C LEU A 53 1.75 -7.56 -3.90
N ILE A 54 2.78 -6.92 -3.36
CA ILE A 54 3.79 -6.25 -4.15
C ILE A 54 5.03 -7.13 -4.25
N ARG A 55 5.73 -7.04 -5.38
CA ARG A 55 6.98 -7.76 -5.65
C ARG A 55 8.07 -6.77 -6.04
N LEU A 56 9.25 -6.94 -5.45
CA LEU A 56 10.45 -6.17 -5.75
C LEU A 56 11.59 -7.16 -6.09
N ASN A 57 12.10 -7.11 -7.32
CA ASN A 57 13.24 -7.92 -7.75
C ASN A 57 14.41 -7.00 -8.09
N GLY A 58 15.48 -7.00 -7.31
CA GLY A 58 16.69 -6.22 -7.63
C GLY A 58 16.44 -4.73 -7.90
N VAL A 59 15.36 -4.16 -7.35
CA VAL A 59 14.92 -2.79 -7.68
C VAL A 59 15.95 -1.81 -7.15
N ILE A 60 16.62 -1.10 -8.06
CA ILE A 60 17.58 -0.06 -7.72
C ILE A 60 16.92 0.98 -6.81
N GLY A 61 17.54 1.25 -5.65
CA GLY A 61 17.05 2.22 -4.67
C GLY A 61 16.07 1.67 -3.62
N PHE A 62 15.74 0.36 -3.67
CA PHE A 62 15.12 -0.38 -2.58
C PHE A 62 16.18 -1.15 -1.78
N ASN A 63 16.19 -0.98 -0.47
CA ASN A 63 17.02 -1.77 0.44
C ASN A 63 16.11 -2.70 1.25
N PRO A 64 16.19 -4.03 1.08
CA PRO A 64 15.34 -4.98 1.79
C PRO A 64 15.61 -5.01 3.31
N ALA A 65 16.83 -4.69 3.75
CA ALA A 65 17.16 -4.58 5.17
C ALA A 65 16.56 -3.32 5.81
N ASN A 66 16.17 -2.33 5.00
CA ASN A 66 15.54 -1.12 5.48
C ASN A 66 14.45 -0.62 4.49
N PRO A 67 13.28 -1.29 4.46
CA PRO A 67 12.19 -0.95 3.56
C PRO A 67 11.66 0.47 3.77
N THR A 68 11.79 1.04 4.97
CA THR A 68 11.30 2.40 5.26
C THR A 68 12.07 3.47 4.49
N ARG A 69 13.28 3.18 3.98
CA ARG A 69 13.98 4.06 3.03
C ARG A 69 13.26 4.20 1.69
N ALA A 70 12.29 3.35 1.38
CA ALA A 70 11.49 3.48 0.16
C ALA A 70 10.23 4.33 0.34
N LEU A 71 9.91 4.76 1.57
CA LEU A 71 8.82 5.69 1.81
C LEU A 71 9.09 7.03 1.11
N SER A 72 8.02 7.65 0.60
CA SER A 72 8.04 8.88 -0.20
C SER A 72 8.85 8.79 -1.51
N LYS A 73 9.34 7.61 -1.90
CA LYS A 73 9.96 7.40 -3.21
C LYS A 73 8.93 6.93 -4.23
N THR A 74 9.13 7.36 -5.47
CA THR A 74 8.31 6.98 -6.63
C THR A 74 9.01 5.86 -7.41
N PHE A 75 8.24 4.85 -7.81
CA PHE A 75 8.71 3.70 -8.56
C PHE A 75 7.87 3.51 -9.83
N ILE A 76 8.51 2.98 -10.86
CA ILE A 76 7.84 2.49 -12.06
C ILE A 76 7.29 1.11 -11.73
N CYS A 77 5.98 0.96 -11.82
CA CYS A 77 5.27 -0.25 -11.45
C CYS A 77 4.34 -0.75 -12.56
N ASP A 78 4.17 -2.07 -12.59
CA ASP A 78 3.16 -2.76 -13.39
C ASP A 78 2.19 -3.48 -12.46
N ILE A 79 0.90 -3.38 -12.75
CA ILE A 79 -0.13 -4.14 -12.04
C ILE A 79 -0.65 -5.26 -12.94
N THR A 80 -0.73 -6.46 -12.38
CA THR A 80 -1.28 -7.65 -13.05
C THR A 80 -2.16 -8.41 -12.09
N HIS A 81 -3.11 -9.17 -12.61
CA HIS A 81 -3.91 -10.09 -11.81
C HIS A 81 -3.43 -11.52 -12.09
N CYS A 82 -2.85 -12.20 -11.10
CA CYS A 82 -2.39 -13.58 -11.28
C CYS A 82 -2.40 -14.39 -9.98
N PHE A 83 -2.64 -15.69 -10.12
CA PHE A 83 -2.87 -16.63 -9.02
C PHE A 83 -3.95 -16.13 -8.06
N GLY A 84 -5.08 -15.68 -8.63
CA GLY A 84 -6.27 -15.26 -7.89
C GLY A 84 -6.17 -13.92 -7.17
N GLY A 85 -5.13 -13.12 -7.39
CA GLY A 85 -4.94 -11.85 -6.68
C GLY A 85 -4.15 -10.79 -7.43
N ASN A 86 -4.24 -9.55 -6.96
CA ASN A 86 -3.54 -8.41 -7.54
C ASN A 86 -2.04 -8.46 -7.20
N ARG A 87 -1.20 -8.27 -8.21
CA ARG A 87 0.27 -8.22 -8.09
C ARG A 87 0.79 -6.90 -8.64
N LEU A 88 1.43 -6.14 -7.76
CA LEU A 88 2.13 -4.92 -8.12
C LEU A 88 3.63 -5.19 -8.21
N LEU A 89 4.17 -5.20 -9.42
CA LEU A 89 5.60 -5.39 -9.66
C LEU A 89 6.31 -4.04 -9.72
N PHE A 90 7.26 -3.83 -8.81
CA PHE A 90 8.16 -2.69 -8.82
C PHE A 90 9.30 -3.01 -9.79
N ARG A 91 9.46 -2.20 -10.84
CA ARG A 91 10.47 -2.38 -11.90
C ARG A 91 11.75 -1.63 -11.60
N ALA A 92 11.62 -0.32 -11.35
CA ALA A 92 12.73 0.58 -11.16
C ALA A 92 12.31 1.79 -10.32
N ARG A 93 13.28 2.50 -9.74
CA ARG A 93 13.03 3.80 -9.13
C ARG A 93 12.87 4.86 -10.22
N ALA A 94 11.84 5.70 -10.10
CA ALA A 94 11.62 6.82 -11.00
C ALA A 94 12.61 7.97 -10.71
N ALA A 95 12.77 8.88 -11.67
CA ALA A 95 13.59 10.08 -11.47
C ALA A 95 13.07 10.90 -10.28
N GLN A 96 13.97 11.57 -9.56
CA GLN A 96 13.56 12.44 -8.45
C GLN A 96 12.64 13.56 -8.97
N GLY A 97 11.56 13.84 -8.23
CA GLY A 97 10.55 14.82 -8.63
C GLY A 97 9.50 14.30 -9.61
N SER A 98 9.59 13.05 -10.07
CA SER A 98 8.53 12.46 -10.91
C SER A 98 7.18 12.49 -10.18
N VAL A 99 6.17 13.07 -10.82
CA VAL A 99 4.79 13.12 -10.31
C VAL A 99 4.21 11.70 -10.34
N PRO A 100 3.74 11.17 -9.19
CA PRO A 100 3.15 9.83 -9.15
C PRO A 100 1.73 9.81 -9.76
N ASP A 101 1.41 8.74 -10.48
CA ASP A 101 0.05 8.45 -10.96
C ASP A 101 -0.84 7.99 -9.79
N SER A 102 -0.25 7.21 -8.89
CA SER A 102 -0.95 6.62 -7.73
C SER A 102 -0.03 6.52 -6.51
N TYR A 103 -0.62 6.25 -5.36
CA TYR A 103 0.06 6.12 -4.08
C TYR A 103 -0.26 4.76 -3.46
N LEU A 104 0.76 4.08 -2.94
CA LEU A 104 0.59 2.85 -2.17
C LEU A 104 0.27 3.21 -0.71
N VAL A 105 -0.96 2.94 -0.30
CA VAL A 105 -1.54 3.29 1.00
C VAL A 105 -1.87 2.02 1.77
N ILE A 106 -1.68 2.07 3.09
CA ILE A 106 -2.05 1.00 4.01
C ILE A 106 -3.07 1.55 5.00
N LEU A 107 -4.24 0.93 5.06
CA LEU A 107 -5.23 1.12 6.11
C LEU A 107 -5.04 0.03 7.15
N ARG A 108 -5.15 0.42 8.42
CA ARG A 108 -5.17 -0.49 9.56
C ARG A 108 -6.39 -0.21 10.40
N SER A 109 -7.02 -1.25 10.93
CA SER A 109 -8.25 -1.13 11.71
C SER A 109 -8.10 -0.30 12.98
N ASP A 110 -6.92 -0.29 13.60
CA ASP A 110 -6.59 0.48 14.80
C ASP A 110 -6.33 1.97 14.53
N GLU A 111 -5.75 2.29 13.38
CA GLU A 111 -5.44 3.68 12.98
C GLU A 111 -6.59 4.33 12.20
N HIS A 112 -7.21 3.57 11.29
CA HIS A 112 -8.13 4.10 10.27
C HIS A 112 -9.54 3.54 10.42
N GLY A 113 -9.77 2.52 11.24
CA GLY A 113 -11.01 1.72 11.21
C GLY A 113 -11.03 0.70 10.07
N ARG A 114 -12.04 -0.16 10.06
CA ARG A 114 -12.19 -1.23 9.06
C ARG A 114 -12.86 -0.71 7.80
N ILE A 115 -12.35 -1.12 6.65
CA ILE A 115 -13.01 -0.92 5.37
C ILE A 115 -13.85 -2.15 5.03
N ASP A 116 -15.08 -1.93 4.57
CA ASP A 116 -15.92 -3.00 4.03
C ASP A 116 -15.51 -3.27 2.58
N VAL A 117 -14.53 -4.17 2.41
CA VAL A 117 -13.99 -4.53 1.09
C VAL A 117 -15.00 -5.24 0.18
N SER A 118 -16.14 -5.70 0.72
CA SER A 118 -17.21 -6.32 -0.06
C SER A 118 -18.16 -5.30 -0.67
N SER A 119 -18.21 -4.10 -0.09
CA SER A 119 -19.02 -2.99 -0.58
C SER A 119 -18.34 -2.25 -1.73
N SER A 120 -19.08 -2.01 -2.81
CA SER A 120 -18.59 -1.23 -3.96
C SER A 120 -18.52 0.27 -3.70
N VAL A 121 -19.18 0.76 -2.65
CA VAL A 121 -19.29 2.19 -2.31
C VAL A 121 -18.34 2.62 -1.19
N CYS A 122 -17.51 1.71 -0.67
CA CYS A 122 -16.58 2.00 0.43
C CYS A 122 -15.33 2.78 0.00
N LYS A 123 -15.14 3.03 -1.30
CA LYS A 123 -13.96 3.70 -1.85
C LYS A 123 -14.27 4.33 -3.21
N SER A 124 -13.40 5.24 -3.65
CA SER A 124 -13.44 5.75 -5.03
C SER A 124 -13.36 4.61 -6.07
N VAL A 125 -14.00 4.85 -7.21
CA VAL A 125 -14.02 3.90 -8.34
C VAL A 125 -12.60 3.59 -8.84
N PHE A 126 -11.71 4.58 -8.80
CA PHE A 126 -10.34 4.44 -9.29
C PHE A 126 -9.38 3.80 -8.28
N SER A 127 -9.73 3.79 -6.99
CA SER A 127 -8.93 3.14 -5.96
C SER A 127 -8.98 1.61 -6.12
N ARG A 128 -7.81 0.97 -6.07
CA ARG A 128 -7.69 -0.49 -6.22
C ARG A 128 -7.17 -1.13 -4.95
N ILE A 129 -7.88 -2.11 -4.43
CA ILE A 129 -7.39 -2.94 -3.33
C ILE A 129 -6.38 -3.94 -3.91
N ILE A 130 -5.13 -3.87 -3.45
CA ILE A 130 -4.10 -4.82 -3.83
C ILE A 130 -4.20 -6.07 -2.97
N ALA A 131 -4.34 -5.91 -1.65
CA ALA A 131 -4.49 -7.01 -0.72
C ALA A 131 -5.29 -6.55 0.49
N ALA A 132 -6.03 -7.46 1.12
CA ALA A 132 -6.72 -7.22 2.38
C ALA A 132 -6.66 -8.48 3.24
N THR A 133 -6.24 -8.32 4.50
CA THR A 133 -6.20 -9.38 5.50
C THR A 133 -7.10 -8.99 6.66
N GLN A 134 -7.90 -9.93 7.15
CA GLN A 134 -8.71 -9.74 8.34
C GLN A 134 -8.67 -10.95 9.24
N LEU A 135 -8.56 -10.73 10.54
CA LEU A 135 -8.74 -11.75 11.56
C LEU A 135 -9.41 -11.12 12.78
N ARG A 136 -10.63 -11.57 13.07
CA ARG A 136 -11.49 -10.98 14.12
C ARG A 136 -11.66 -9.48 13.86
N GLU A 137 -11.37 -8.65 14.87
CA GLU A 137 -11.48 -7.19 14.79
C GLU A 137 -10.29 -6.51 14.08
N GLN A 138 -9.20 -7.25 13.82
CA GLN A 138 -8.03 -6.68 13.15
C GLN A 138 -8.15 -6.79 11.64
N GLN A 139 -7.86 -5.70 10.95
CA GLN A 139 -7.82 -5.63 9.49
C GLN A 139 -6.63 -4.79 9.03
N GLU A 140 -5.95 -5.25 7.98
CA GLU A 140 -4.96 -4.47 7.24
C GLU A 140 -5.30 -4.54 5.75
N THR A 141 -5.42 -3.39 5.10
CA THR A 141 -5.79 -3.27 3.69
C THR A 141 -4.76 -2.42 2.94
N MET A 142 -4.29 -2.94 1.81
CA MET A 142 -3.35 -2.26 0.92
C MET A 142 -4.08 -1.76 -0.31
N LEU A 143 -3.97 -0.45 -0.57
CA LEU A 143 -4.64 0.24 -1.65
C LEU A 143 -3.63 0.92 -2.57
N LEU A 144 -3.96 0.97 -3.85
CA LEU A 144 -3.48 2.01 -4.76
C LEU A 144 -4.56 3.08 -4.89
N MET A 145 -4.21 4.31 -4.56
CA MET A 145 -5.10 5.47 -4.60
C MET A 145 -4.51 6.56 -5.49
N ASN A 146 -5.33 7.18 -6.33
CA ASN A 146 -4.95 8.35 -7.12
C ASN A 146 -5.05 9.63 -6.27
N PRO A 147 -4.40 10.74 -6.66
CA PRO A 147 -4.64 12.04 -6.03
C PRO A 147 -6.14 12.34 -5.88
N GLY A 148 -6.60 12.68 -4.67
CA GLY A 148 -8.00 13.01 -4.39
C GLY A 148 -8.94 11.82 -4.20
N ASP A 149 -8.49 10.58 -4.45
CA ASP A 149 -9.24 9.37 -4.13
C ASP A 149 -9.55 9.30 -2.62
N TRP A 150 -10.61 8.58 -2.28
CA TRP A 150 -11.13 8.45 -0.94
C TRP A 150 -11.54 7.02 -0.59
N CYS A 151 -11.66 6.74 0.70
CA CYS A 151 -12.27 5.54 1.24
C CYS A 151 -13.05 5.83 2.54
N GLN A 152 -14.19 5.16 2.68
CA GLN A 152 -14.99 5.13 3.90
C GLN A 152 -14.62 3.90 4.72
N THR A 153 -14.32 4.13 5.99
CA THR A 153 -14.07 3.07 6.97
C THR A 153 -15.02 3.25 8.16
N THR A 154 -15.02 2.29 9.09
CA THR A 154 -15.69 2.47 10.39
C THR A 154 -15.09 3.59 11.23
N GLY A 155 -13.89 4.06 10.88
CA GLY A 155 -13.21 5.17 11.53
C GLY A 155 -13.50 6.54 10.90
N GLY A 156 -14.25 6.60 9.80
CA GLY A 156 -14.63 7.84 9.13
C GLY A 156 -14.34 7.85 7.64
N PHE A 157 -14.48 9.03 7.03
CA PHE A 157 -14.14 9.28 5.64
C PHE A 157 -12.68 9.70 5.53
N TRP A 158 -11.93 9.08 4.63
CA TRP A 158 -10.51 9.35 4.42
C TRP A 158 -10.26 9.75 2.97
N GLN A 159 -9.47 10.80 2.76
CA GLN A 159 -9.07 11.25 1.43
C GLN A 159 -7.55 11.30 1.30
N LEU A 160 -7.04 10.90 0.14
CA LEU A 160 -5.63 11.02 -0.19
C LEU A 160 -5.33 12.42 -0.71
N HIS A 161 -4.54 13.15 0.06
CA HIS A 161 -4.00 14.44 -0.36
C HIS A 161 -2.64 14.22 -1.00
N ALA A 162 -2.52 14.57 -2.28
CA ALA A 162 -1.25 14.57 -2.99
C ALA A 162 -0.38 15.76 -2.55
N ALA A 163 0.93 15.57 -2.61
CA ALA A 163 1.89 16.63 -2.33
C ALA A 163 1.73 17.78 -3.35
N SER A 164 1.41 18.98 -2.88
CA SER A 164 1.28 20.18 -3.71
C SER A 164 2.49 21.10 -3.47
N GLY A 165 3.53 20.95 -4.29
CA GLY A 165 4.60 21.95 -4.55
C GLY A 165 5.51 22.45 -3.41
N ASN A 166 5.10 22.42 -2.14
CA ASN A 166 5.71 23.23 -1.07
C ASN A 166 6.30 22.40 0.08
N GLY A 167 6.90 21.25 -0.24
CA GLY A 167 7.48 20.36 0.78
C GLY A 167 6.47 19.53 1.58
N GLU A 168 5.17 19.70 1.29
CA GLU A 168 4.14 18.81 1.80
C GLU A 168 4.33 17.39 1.27
N ARG A 169 4.14 16.40 2.15
CA ARG A 169 4.15 14.99 1.77
C ARG A 169 2.73 14.53 1.55
N ALA A 170 2.55 13.69 0.54
CA ALA A 170 1.28 13.03 0.33
C ALA A 170 0.92 12.20 1.57
N LYS A 171 -0.34 12.28 1.97
CA LYS A 171 -0.86 11.63 3.18
C LYS A 171 -2.34 11.34 3.02
N LEU A 172 -2.78 10.27 3.66
CA LEU A 172 -4.19 9.99 3.85
C LEU A 172 -4.67 10.82 5.06
N MET A 173 -5.71 11.62 4.87
CA MET A 173 -6.28 12.46 5.92
C MET A 173 -7.73 12.09 6.15
N ARG A 174 -8.15 12.09 7.41
CA ARG A 174 -9.56 11.99 7.77
C ARG A 174 -10.23 13.31 7.42
N ILE A 175 -11.34 13.25 6.69
CA ILE A 175 -12.22 14.39 6.50
C ILE A 175 -13.22 14.33 7.64
N ASP A 176 -13.05 15.19 8.62
CA ASP A 176 -14.07 15.38 9.63
C ASP A 176 -15.27 16.09 8.98
N GLU A 177 -16.48 15.58 9.21
CA GLU A 177 -17.74 16.26 8.88
C GLU A 177 -17.88 17.50 9.78
N SER A 178 -17.09 18.54 9.50
CA SER A 178 -17.15 19.84 10.17
C SER A 178 -17.44 20.93 9.15
N SER A 179 -18.64 20.90 8.56
CA SER A 179 -19.27 22.07 7.93
C SER A 179 -20.80 21.95 7.99
N SER A 180 -21.33 21.49 9.12
CA SER A 180 -22.70 21.79 9.53
C SER A 180 -22.65 22.83 10.65
N THR A 181 -22.04 23.98 10.37
CA THR A 181 -22.35 25.18 11.15
C THR A 181 -23.60 25.77 10.53
N THR A 182 -24.72 25.47 11.18
CA THR A 182 -25.99 26.19 11.13
C THR A 182 -25.80 27.64 10.70
N ILE A 183 -26.13 27.96 9.44
CA ILE A 183 -26.52 29.32 9.08
C ILE A 183 -27.92 29.48 9.65
N GLY A 184 -28.01 30.26 10.73
CA GLY A 184 -29.29 30.67 11.27
C GLY A 184 -30.09 31.46 10.24
N MET A 185 -31.37 31.12 10.14
CA MET A 185 -32.49 32.07 10.08
C MET A 185 -33.62 31.51 10.93
#